data_AF-H9FK67-F1
#
_entry.id   AF-H9FK67-F1
#
_cell.length_a   1.000
_cell.length_b   1.000
_cell.length_c   1.000
_cell.angle_alpha   90.00
_cell.angle_beta   90.00
_cell.angle_gamma   90.00
#
_symmetry.space_group_name_H-M   'P 1'
#
loop_
_entity.id
_entity.type
_entity.pdbx_description
1 polymer ?
#
loop_
_entity_poly.entity_id
_entity_poly.type
_entity_poly.pdbx_seq_one_letter_code
_entity_poly.pdbx_strand_id
1 'polypeptide(L)' 'TVSLVSGSRFLITSTGALYIKDVQNEDGLYNYRCITRHRYTGETRQSNSARLFVSDPANSAPSILDGFDH' A
#
# COMPACT_ATOMS: atom_id res chain seq x y z
N THR A 1 -3.88 -1.11 -17.67
CA THR A 1 -4.10 -0.70 -16.26
C THR A 1 -5.55 -0.97 -15.94
N VAL A 2 -5.86 -1.53 -14.76
CA VAL A 2 -7.24 -1.77 -14.32
C VAL A 2 -7.56 -0.72 -13.25
N SER A 3 -8.74 -0.10 -13.33
CA SER A 3 -9.19 0.84 -12.30
C SER A 3 -9.60 0.08 -11.04
N LEU A 4 -8.99 0.41 -9.91
CA LEU A 4 -9.41 -0.12 -8.62
C LEU A 4 -10.73 0.55 -8.22
N VAL A 5 -11.75 -0.27 -7.93
CA VAL A 5 -13.03 0.20 -7.40
C VAL A 5 -12.99 0.04 -5.88
N SER A 6 -13.41 1.08 -5.17
CA SER A 6 -13.48 1.03 -3.71
C SER A 6 -14.46 -0.07 -3.27
N GLY A 7 -14.01 -0.96 -2.40
CA GLY A 7 -14.75 -2.13 -1.91
C GLY A 7 -14.26 -2.59 -0.54
N SER A 8 -14.43 -3.88 -0.24
CA SER A 8 -14.07 -4.44 1.07
C SER A 8 -12.57 -4.35 1.36
N ARG A 9 -11.73 -4.69 0.37
CA ARG A 9 -10.27 -4.80 0.48
C ARG A 9 -9.52 -3.53 0.05
N PHE A 10 -9.86 -2.97 -1.10
CA PHE A 10 -9.27 -1.72 -1.60
C PHE A 10 -10.20 -0.56 -1.30
N LEU A 11 -9.75 0.44 -0.56
CA LEU A 11 -10.52 1.63 -0.23
C LEU A 11 -9.82 2.85 -0.84
N ILE A 12 -10.57 3.65 -1.60
CA ILE A 12 -10.10 4.97 -2.03
C ILE A 12 -10.69 5.99 -1.07
N THR A 13 -9.83 6.67 -0.33
CA THR A 13 -10.23 7.68 0.65
C THR A 13 -10.77 8.95 -0.04
N SER A 14 -11.48 9.80 0.71
CA SER A 14 -12.00 11.07 0.20
C SER A 14 -10.91 12.04 -0.27
N THR A 15 -9.68 11.87 0.22
CA THR A 15 -8.49 12.64 -0.23
C THR A 15 -7.80 12.03 -1.44
N GLY A 16 -8.26 10.86 -1.93
CA GLY A 16 -7.71 10.18 -3.10
C GLY A 16 -6.57 9.19 -2.80
N ALA A 17 -6.24 8.94 -1.53
CA ALA A 17 -5.28 7.91 -1.16
C ALA A 17 -5.88 6.50 -1.29
N LEU A 18 -5.07 5.54 -1.73
CA LEU A 18 -5.41 4.12 -1.78
C LEU A 18 -5.01 3.45 -0.46
N TYR A 19 -5.99 2.87 0.22
CA TYR A 19 -5.81 2.05 1.41
C TYR A 19 -6.11 0.58 1.07
N ILE A 20 -5.16 -0.30 1.33
CA ILE A 20 -5.26 -1.74 1.05
C ILE A 20 -5.36 -2.47 2.38
N LYS A 21 -6.48 -3.14 2.62
CA LYS A 21 -6.69 -3.98 3.80
C LYS A 21 -6.11 -5.37 3.57
N ASP A 22 -5.64 -5.99 4.66
CA ASP A 22 -5.17 -7.37 4.66
C ASP A 22 -4.13 -7.60 3.55
N VAL A 23 -3.07 -6.79 3.56
CA VAL A 23 -2.03 -6.78 2.53
C VAL A 23 -1.35 -8.15 2.47
N GLN A 24 -1.34 -8.75 1.29
CA GLN A 24 -0.71 -10.03 1.01
C GLN A 24 0.55 -9.86 0.14
N ASN A 25 1.39 -10.89 0.07
CA ASN A 25 2.61 -10.88 -0.76
C ASN A 25 2.30 -10.65 -2.26
N GLU A 26 1.15 -11.14 -2.75
CA GLU A 26 0.72 -10.93 -4.13
C GLU A 26 0.44 -9.46 -4.45
N ASP A 27 0.06 -8.66 -3.45
CA ASP A 27 -0.19 -7.22 -3.65
C ASP A 27 1.09 -6.47 -4.01
N GLY A 28 2.26 -7.01 -3.62
CA GLY A 28 3.58 -6.51 -4.01
C GLY A 28 3.96 -6.83 -5.46
N LEU A 29 3.19 -7.66 -6.18
CA LEU A 29 3.42 -7.94 -7.61
C LEU A 29 2.85 -6.85 -8.51
N TYR A 30 1.91 -6.04 -8.02
CA TYR A 30 1.23 -5.02 -8.80
C TYR A 30 1.97 -3.67 -8.80
N ASN A 31 1.84 -2.96 -9.92
CA ASN A 31 2.31 -1.57 -10.07
C ASN A 31 1.12 -0.63 -9.93
N TYR A 32 1.05 0.12 -8.83
CA TYR A 32 -0.02 1.06 -8.54
C TYR A 32 0.27 2.42 -9.16
N ARG A 33 -0.76 3.07 -9.70
CA ARG A 33 -0.66 4.41 -10.30
C ARG A 33 -1.90 5.20 -9.94
N CYS A 34 -1.73 6.50 -9.67
CA CYS A 34 -2.83 7.44 -9.52
C CYS A 34 -3.14 8.07 -10.87
N ILE A 35 -4.43 8.21 -11.19
CA ILE A 35 -4.90 8.98 -12.34
C ILE A 35 -5.69 10.17 -11.79
N THR A 36 -5.24 11.37 -12.13
CA THR A 36 -5.91 12.62 -11.79
C THR A 36 -6.64 13.16 -13.01
N ARG A 37 -7.80 13.78 -12.79
CA ARG A 37 -8.53 14.50 -13.83
C ARG A 37 -8.71 15.94 -13.41
N HIS A 38 -8.23 16.85 -14.23
CA HIS A 38 -8.46 18.27 -14.01
C HIS A 38 -9.93 18.61 -14.33
N ARG A 39 -10.65 19.19 -13.35
CA ARG A 39 -12.10 19.39 -13.43
C ARG A 39 -12.52 20.28 -14.60
N TYR A 40 -11.77 21.35 -14.87
CA TYR A 40 -12.18 22.38 -15.85
C TYR A 40 -11.72 22.05 -17.27
N THR A 41 -10.47 21.61 -17.45
CA THR A 41 -9.93 21.27 -18.78
C THR A 41 -10.27 19.85 -19.20
N GLY A 42 -10.65 18.99 -18.25
CA GLY A 42 -10.89 17.56 -18.50
C GLY A 42 -9.63 16.74 -18.74
N GLU A 43 -8.45 17.36 -18.72
CA GLU A 43 -7.16 16.69 -18.91
C GLU A 43 -6.97 15.60 -17.85
N THR A 44 -6.49 14.45 -18.28
CA THR A 44 -6.15 13.34 -17.39
C THR A 44 -4.65 13.14 -17.36
N ARG A 45 -4.09 13.01 -16.16
CA ARG A 45 -2.65 12.78 -15.96
C ARG A 45 -2.44 11.59 -15.04
N GLN A 46 -1.53 10.72 -15.46
CA GLN A 46 -1.14 9.54 -14.69
C GLN A 46 0.18 9.82 -13.96
N SER A 47 0.28 9.36 -12.71
CA SER A 47 1.52 9.40 -11.96
C SER A 47 2.55 8.37 -12.45
N ASN A 48 3.77 8.49 -11.93
CA ASN A 48 4.71 7.37 -11.92
C ASN A 48 4.12 6.18 -11.15
N SER A 49 4.63 4.98 -11.43
CA SER A 49 4.24 3.77 -10.70
C SER A 49 4.88 3.69 -9.32
N ALA A 50 4.13 3.18 -8.36
CA ALA A 50 4.59 2.76 -7.04
C ALA A 50 4.39 1.26 -6.87
N ARG A 51 5.24 0.64 -6.05
CA ARG A 51 5.19 -0.79 -5.73
C ARG A 51 5.25 -0.98 -4.21
N LEU A 52 4.57 -2.00 -3.73
CA LEU A 52 4.57 -2.35 -2.31
C LEU A 52 5.67 -3.37 -2.04
N PHE A 53 6.43 -3.15 -0.97
CA PHE A 53 7.32 -4.14 -0.41
C PHE A 53 6.64 -4.72 0.82
N VAL A 54 6.20 -5.97 0.71
CA VAL A 54 5.53 -6.70 1.79
C VAL A 54 6.59 -7.61 2.41
N SER A 55 6.83 -7.43 3.71
CA SER A 55 7.76 -8.25 4.49
C SER A 55 6.96 -9.20 5.36
N ASP A 56 7.40 -10.45 5.45
CA ASP A 56 6.82 -11.38 6.42
C ASP A 56 6.98 -10.81 7.85
N PRO A 57 5.97 -11.00 8.71
CA PRO A 57 6.07 -10.57 10.10
C PRO A 57 7.27 -11.29 10.73
N ALA A 58 8.26 -10.52 11.17
CA ALA A 58 9.38 -11.05 11.93
C ALA A 58 8.83 -11.58 13.27
N ASN A 59 8.61 -12.88 13.36
CA ASN A 59 8.23 -13.55 14.58
C ASN A 59 9.48 -13.71 15.47
N SER A 60 10.11 -12.59 15.84
CA SER A 60 11.24 -12.60 16.77
C SER A 60 10.69 -12.76 18.17
N ALA A 61 10.91 -13.92 18.78
CA ALA A 61 10.69 -14.10 20.20
C ALA A 61 11.51 -13.03 20.96
N PRO A 62 10.93 -12.34 21.95
CA PRO A 62 11.67 -11.35 22.73
C PRO A 62 12.86 -12.05 23.41
N SER A 63 14.07 -11.58 23.14
CA SER A 63 15.26 -12.03 23.87
C SER A 63 15.33 -11.29 25.19
N ILE A 64 15.17 -12.00 26.31
CA ILE A 64 15.50 -11.48 27.64
C ILE A 64 17.02 -11.30 27.66
N LEU A 65 17.49 -10.05 27.72
CA LEU A 65 18.89 -9.74 28.01
C LEU A 65 19.04 -9.78 29.54
N ASP A 66 19.20 -10.98 30.12
CA ASP A 66 19.60 -11.10 31.53
C ASP A 66 21.06 -10.64 31.65
N GLY A 67 21.24 -9.32 31.73
CA GLY A 67 22.51 -8.64 31.93
C GLY A 67 22.88 -8.51 33.41
N PHE A 68 22.90 -9.62 34.13
CA PHE A 68 23.45 -9.71 35.49
C PHE A 68 24.41 -10.89 35.59
N ASP A 69 25.44 -10.94 34.74
CA ASP A 69 26.64 -11.70 35.04
C ASP A 69 27.55 -10.85 35.94
N HIS A 70 27.98 -11.48 37.03
CA HIS A 70 28.68 -10.96 38.20
C HIS A 70 30.09 -10.43 37.93
#